data_AF-A0A5N0E1A0-F1
#
_entry.id   AF-A0A5N0E1A0-F1
#
_cell.length_a   1.000
_cell.length_b   1.000
_cell.length_c   1.000
_cell.angle_alpha   90.00
_cell.angle_beta   90.00
_cell.angle_gamma   90.00
#
_symmetry.space_group_name_H-M   'P 1'
#
loop_
_entity.id
_entity.type
_entity.pdbx_description
1 polymer ?
#
loop_
_entity_poly.entity_id
_entity_poly.type
_entity_poly.pdbx_seq_one_letter_code
_entity_poly.pdbx_strand_id
1 'polypeptide(L)'
;MFSAKRIAAGAVVATAAASAVLAGGGVAQADVPVPEANCHVYNVFNTGGMVNCELPTWHQAKLTCVAWPVPFTYWKYGPIQYGQNQSWASCDSLGAMVRIEVIQA
;
A
#
# COMPACT_ATOMS: atom_id res chain seq x y z
N MET A 1 -13.61 25.01 36.23
CA MET A 1 -14.32 25.30 34.97
C MET A 1 -13.66 24.50 33.85
N PHE A 2 -14.30 23.44 33.35
CA PHE A 2 -13.83 22.76 32.16
C PHE A 2 -14.02 23.70 30.97
N SER A 3 -12.92 24.29 30.50
CA SER A 3 -12.95 25.25 29.40
C SER A 3 -13.44 24.52 28.15
N ALA A 4 -14.58 24.95 27.58
CA ALA A 4 -15.15 24.37 26.36
C ALA A 4 -14.13 24.28 25.22
N LYS A 5 -13.12 25.18 25.19
CA LYS A 5 -11.98 25.12 24.27
C LYS A 5 -11.15 23.83 24.40
N ARG A 6 -10.94 23.33 25.61
CA ARG A 6 -10.17 22.08 25.84
C ARG A 6 -10.97 20.84 25.42
N ILE A 7 -12.30 20.85 25.61
CA ILE A 7 -13.17 19.77 25.16
C ILE A 7 -13.25 19.74 23.63
N ALA A 8 -13.41 20.91 22.99
CA ALA A 8 -13.42 21.02 21.53
C ALA A 8 -12.08 20.58 20.91
N ALA A 9 -10.94 21.00 21.48
CA ALA A 9 -9.63 20.57 21.01
C ALA A 9 -9.45 19.05 21.15
N GLY A 10 -9.86 18.47 22.29
CA GLY A 10 -9.82 17.02 22.49
C GLY A 10 -10.69 16.25 21.50
N ALA A 11 -11.90 16.74 21.21
CA ALA A 11 -12.80 16.13 20.24
C ALA A 11 -12.21 16.13 18.82
N VAL A 12 -11.60 17.23 18.38
CA VAL A 12 -10.95 17.32 17.06
C VAL A 12 -9.80 16.32 16.95
N VAL A 13 -8.93 16.25 17.97
CA VAL A 13 -7.79 15.32 17.97
C VAL A 13 -8.25 13.88 17.99
N ALA A 14 -9.25 13.54 18.82
CA ALA A 14 -9.81 12.20 18.88
C ALA A 14 -10.47 11.77 17.56
N THR A 15 -11.17 12.70 16.90
CA THR A 15 -11.84 12.42 15.62
C THR A 15 -10.81 12.26 14.49
N ALA A 16 -9.75 13.08 14.48
CA ALA A 16 -8.65 12.97 13.51
C ALA A 16 -7.83 11.69 13.71
N ALA A 17 -7.58 11.28 14.97
CA ALA A 17 -6.91 10.03 15.27
C ALA A 17 -7.77 8.83 14.87
N ALA A 18 -9.08 8.88 15.17
CA ALA A 18 -10.01 7.84 14.76
C ALA A 18 -10.11 7.72 13.24
N SER A 19 -10.20 8.84 12.51
CA SER A 19 -10.22 8.82 11.05
C SER A 19 -8.91 8.32 10.44
N ALA A 20 -7.76 8.62 11.05
CA ALA A 20 -6.48 8.06 10.63
C ALA A 20 -6.40 6.54 10.83
N VAL A 21 -6.94 6.02 11.94
CA VAL A 21 -7.01 4.56 12.19
C VAL A 21 -8.01 3.88 11.24
N LEU A 22 -9.18 4.48 11.02
CA LEU A 22 -10.19 3.98 10.08
C LEU A 22 -9.70 4.00 8.63
N ALA A 23 -8.94 5.04 8.23
CA ALA A 23 -8.30 5.11 6.91
C ALA A 23 -7.07 4.19 6.80
N GLY A 24 -6.40 3.89 7.92
CA GLY A 24 -5.29 2.93 8.00
C GLY A 24 -5.76 1.46 8.03
N GLY A 25 -7.02 1.21 8.39
CA GLY A 25 -7.70 -0.07 8.31
C GLY A 25 -8.05 -0.44 6.85
N GLY A 26 -7.08 -0.36 5.95
CA GLY A 26 -7.21 -0.88 4.61
C GLY A 26 -7.50 -2.38 4.66
N VAL A 27 -8.35 -2.85 3.75
CA VAL A 27 -8.58 -4.27 3.52
C VAL A 27 -7.24 -4.97 3.35
N ALA A 28 -6.90 -5.88 4.26
CA ALA A 28 -5.83 -6.84 4.03
C ALA A 28 -6.22 -7.64 2.78
N GLN A 29 -5.68 -7.25 1.62
CA GLN A 29 -5.78 -8.07 0.42
C GLN A 29 -4.99 -9.33 0.72
N ALA A 30 -5.71 -10.43 0.90
CA ALA A 30 -5.13 -11.74 1.12
C ALA A 30 -4.11 -12.03 0.04
N ASP A 31 -2.91 -12.44 0.46
CA ASP A 31 -1.87 -12.96 -0.40
C ASP A 31 -2.50 -13.97 -1.37
N VAL A 32 -2.53 -13.63 -2.67
CA VAL A 32 -2.73 -14.65 -3.69
C VAL A 32 -1.36 -15.29 -3.86
N PRO A 33 -1.14 -16.55 -3.45
CA PRO A 33 0.15 -17.19 -3.60
C PRO A 33 0.44 -17.25 -5.09
N VAL A 34 1.40 -16.45 -5.54
CA VAL A 34 1.91 -16.57 -6.90
C VAL A 34 2.84 -17.79 -6.87
N PRO A 35 2.56 -18.84 -7.67
CA PRO A 35 3.30 -20.12 -7.62
C PRO A 35 4.82 -19.95 -7.77
N GLU A 36 5.24 -18.88 -8.43
CA GLU A 36 6.63 -18.57 -8.69
C GLU A 36 7.31 -17.91 -7.47
N ALA A 37 8.22 -18.67 -6.84
CA ALA A 37 9.18 -18.22 -5.81
C ALA A 37 8.61 -17.68 -4.47
N ASN A 38 7.42 -18.15 -4.05
CA ASN A 38 6.79 -17.77 -2.78
C ASN A 38 6.81 -16.24 -2.57
N CYS A 39 6.31 -15.50 -3.56
CA CYS A 39 6.23 -14.05 -3.48
C CYS A 39 4.96 -13.62 -2.76
N HIS A 40 5.13 -12.78 -1.74
CA HIS A 40 4.08 -12.18 -0.95
C HIS A 40 3.85 -10.73 -1.36
N VAL A 41 2.58 -10.31 -1.37
CA VAL A 41 2.16 -8.98 -1.77
C VAL A 41 1.60 -8.22 -0.58
N TYR A 42 2.20 -7.07 -0.29
CA TYR A 42 1.83 -6.22 0.83
C TYR A 42 1.23 -4.92 0.31
N ASN A 43 0.01 -4.62 0.76
CA ASN A 43 -0.61 -3.31 0.58
C ASN A 43 -0.02 -2.31 1.59
N VAL A 44 0.44 -1.17 1.10
CA VAL A 44 0.99 -0.08 1.89
C VAL A 44 0.00 1.09 1.83
N PHE A 45 -0.79 1.26 2.91
CA PHE A 45 -1.72 2.37 3.11
C PHE A 45 -2.68 2.68 1.94
N ASN A 46 -3.00 1.68 1.12
CA ASN A 46 -3.79 1.85 -0.10
C ASN A 46 -3.24 2.92 -1.07
N THR A 47 -1.95 3.23 -0.93
CA THR A 47 -1.16 4.14 -1.78
C THR A 47 -0.05 3.41 -2.50
N GLY A 48 0.39 2.27 -1.98
CA GLY A 48 1.54 1.57 -2.50
C GLY A 48 1.48 0.09 -2.24
N GLY A 49 2.44 -0.61 -2.85
CA GLY A 49 2.47 -2.03 -2.91
C GLY A 49 3.91 -2.52 -2.89
N MET A 50 4.18 -3.49 -2.03
CA MET A 50 5.46 -4.16 -1.94
C MET A 50 5.29 -5.63 -2.28
N VAL A 51 6.23 -6.18 -3.02
CA VAL A 51 6.39 -7.61 -3.25
C VAL A 51 7.66 -8.04 -2.53
N ASN A 52 7.58 -9.16 -1.81
CA ASN A 52 8.75 -9.81 -1.25
C ASN A 52 8.73 -11.32 -1.56
N CYS A 53 9.79 -11.83 -2.16
CA CYS A 53 9.94 -13.24 -2.50
C CYS A 53 10.92 -13.93 -1.53
N GLU A 54 10.69 -15.21 -1.25
CA GLU A 54 11.54 -16.00 -0.36
C GLU A 54 12.93 -16.25 -0.95
N LEU A 55 13.02 -16.29 -2.30
CA LEU A 55 14.27 -16.44 -3.04
C LEU A 55 14.53 -15.22 -3.95
N PRO A 56 15.80 -14.87 -4.23
CA PRO A 56 16.13 -13.84 -5.20
C PRO A 56 15.62 -14.24 -6.59
N THR A 57 14.69 -13.46 -7.15
CA THR A 57 14.12 -13.70 -8.48
C THR A 57 13.79 -12.39 -9.16
N TRP A 58 14.00 -12.28 -10.47
CA TRP A 58 13.63 -11.06 -11.19
C TRP A 58 12.11 -10.89 -11.24
N HIS A 59 11.60 -9.90 -10.53
CA HIS A 59 10.18 -9.59 -10.50
C HIS A 59 9.94 -8.09 -10.41
N GLN A 60 8.71 -7.69 -10.72
CA GLN A 60 8.20 -6.34 -10.63
C GLN A 60 6.94 -6.33 -9.79
N ALA A 61 6.79 -5.29 -8.98
CA ALA A 61 5.51 -4.97 -8.36
C ALA A 61 4.67 -4.18 -9.38
N LYS A 62 3.54 -4.74 -9.82
CA LYS A 62 2.54 -4.04 -10.64
C LYS A 62 1.41 -3.56 -9.75
N LEU A 63 1.19 -2.25 -9.72
CA LEU A 63 0.03 -1.64 -9.08
C LEU A 63 -0.95 -1.19 -10.14
N THR A 64 -2.22 -1.48 -9.92
CA THR A 64 -3.32 -0.80 -10.61
C THR A 64 -3.82 0.31 -9.70
N CYS A 65 -3.72 1.53 -10.18
CA CYS A 65 -4.12 2.73 -9.47
C CYS A 65 -5.27 3.41 -10.20
N VAL A 66 -6.14 4.09 -9.46
CA VAL A 66 -7.21 4.93 -10.00
C VAL A 66 -6.89 6.38 -9.68
N ALA A 67 -6.50 7.15 -10.70
CA ALA A 67 -6.74 8.59 -10.68
C ALA A 67 -7.95 8.85 -11.56
N TRP A 68 -9.01 9.38 -10.96
CA TRP A 68 -10.22 9.73 -11.68
C TRP A 68 -9.88 10.56 -12.94
N PRO A 69 -10.39 10.22 -14.14
CA PRO A 69 -11.40 9.20 -14.44
C PRO A 69 -10.86 7.87 -15.02
N VAL A 70 -9.54 7.65 -15.10
CA VAL A 70 -8.95 6.51 -15.83
C VAL A 70 -7.99 5.71 -14.93
N PRO A 71 -8.16 4.38 -14.81
CA PRO A 71 -7.17 3.56 -14.13
C PRO A 71 -5.86 3.56 -14.91
N PHE A 72 -4.75 3.78 -14.23
CA PHE A 72 -3.41 3.58 -14.77
C PHE A 72 -2.69 2.48 -14.01
N THR A 73 -1.70 1.89 -14.65
CA THR A 73 -0.90 0.83 -14.07
C THR A 73 0.54 1.31 -13.95
N TYR A 74 1.10 1.22 -12.74
CA TYR A 74 2.51 1.43 -12.50
C TYR A 74 3.18 0.10 -12.22
N TRP A 75 4.35 -0.12 -12.79
CA TRP A 75 5.20 -1.25 -12.45
C TRP A 75 6.63 -0.78 -12.21
N LYS A 76 7.28 -1.36 -11.22
CA LYS A 76 8.66 -1.04 -10.90
C LYS A 76 9.41 -2.29 -10.44
N TYR A 77 10.64 -2.42 -10.92
CA TYR A 77 11.59 -3.37 -10.37
C TYR A 77 12.02 -2.95 -8.98
N GLY A 78 12.35 -3.96 -8.18
CA GLY A 78 13.06 -3.78 -6.93
C GLY A 78 14.35 -2.96 -7.06
N PRO A 79 14.67 -2.15 -6.05
CA PRO A 79 15.99 -1.54 -5.99
C PRO A 79 17.03 -2.63 -5.75
N ILE A 80 18.11 -2.55 -6.53
CA ILE A 80 19.23 -3.50 -6.49
C ILE A 80 19.82 -3.64 -5.08
N GLN A 81 19.72 -2.59 -4.24
CA GLN A 81 20.23 -2.60 -2.86
C GLN A 81 19.53 -3.60 -1.93
N TYR A 82 18.28 -3.96 -2.21
CA TYR A 82 17.49 -4.88 -1.37
C TYR A 82 17.48 -6.30 -1.93
N GLY A 83 18.38 -6.60 -2.87
CA GLY A 83 18.38 -7.85 -3.60
C GLY A 83 17.28 -7.92 -4.66
N GLN A 84 17.30 -8.96 -5.48
CA GLN A 84 16.24 -9.23 -6.45
C GLN A 84 14.95 -9.74 -5.77
N ASN A 85 14.92 -9.90 -4.44
CA ASN A 85 13.79 -10.46 -3.71
C ASN A 85 12.75 -9.43 -3.24
N GLN A 86 13.01 -8.12 -3.33
CA GLN A 86 12.02 -7.10 -2.94
C GLN A 86 11.77 -6.08 -4.03
N SER A 87 10.49 -5.85 -4.37
CA SER A 87 10.04 -4.79 -5.28
C SER A 87 8.96 -3.91 -4.65
N TRP A 88 8.95 -2.62 -4.96
CA TRP A 88 7.86 -1.74 -4.52
C TRP A 88 7.50 -0.68 -5.55
N ALA A 89 6.24 -0.27 -5.52
CA ALA A 89 5.75 0.89 -6.27
C ALA A 89 4.60 1.56 -5.52
N SER A 90 4.29 2.80 -5.93
CA SER A 90 3.27 3.64 -5.30
C SER A 90 2.43 4.37 -6.34
N CYS A 91 1.14 4.52 -6.04
CA CYS A 91 0.23 5.44 -6.66
C CYS A 91 0.44 6.86 -6.11
N ASP A 92 0.05 7.87 -6.89
CA ASP A 92 0.24 9.28 -6.56
C ASP A 92 -0.67 9.80 -5.43
N SER A 93 -1.64 9.00 -4.97
CA SER A 93 -2.69 9.46 -4.05
C SER A 93 -3.16 8.38 -3.06
N LEU A 94 -3.59 8.84 -1.89
CA LEU A 94 -4.21 8.02 -0.84
C LEU A 94 -5.50 7.38 -1.31
N GLY A 95 -5.61 6.06 -1.12
CA GLY A 95 -6.77 5.27 -1.56
C GLY A 95 -6.85 5.04 -3.06
N ALA A 96 -5.84 5.46 -3.84
CA ALA A 96 -5.82 5.28 -5.29
C ALA A 96 -5.44 3.85 -5.68
N MET A 97 -4.80 3.07 -4.82
CA MET A 97 -4.43 1.70 -5.17
C MET A 97 -5.66 0.78 -5.15
N VAL A 98 -5.87 0.06 -6.25
CA VAL A 98 -6.97 -0.89 -6.41
C VAL A 98 -6.49 -2.33 -6.35
N ARG A 99 -5.28 -2.58 -6.85
CA ARG A 99 -4.74 -3.93 -6.97
C ARG A 99 -3.21 -3.89 -6.98
N ILE A 100 -2.61 -4.91 -6.37
CA ILE A 100 -1.18 -5.20 -6.45
C ILE A 100 -1.00 -6.62 -7.02
N GLU A 101 -0.04 -6.78 -7.92
CA GLU A 101 0.32 -8.04 -8.56
C GLU A 101 1.84 -8.17 -8.69
N VAL A 102 2.32 -9.40 -8.75
CA VAL A 102 3.68 -9.73 -9.19
C VAL A 102 3.67 -9.90 -10.71
N ILE A 103 4.68 -9.33 -11.37
CA ILE A 103 5.02 -9.64 -12.76
C ILE A 103 6.45 -10.12 -12.81
N GLN A 104 6.68 -11.27 -13.43
CA GLN A 104 8.01 -11.77 -13.73
C GLN A 104 8.44 -11.31 -15.13
N ALA A 105 9.70 -10.91 -15.27
CA ALA A 105 10.31 -10.57 -16.56
C ALA A 105 11.11 -11.75 -17.10
#